data_AF-A0A261GF10-F1
#
_entry.id   AF-A0A261GF10-F1
#
_cell.length_a   1.000
_cell.length_b   1.000
_cell.length_c   1.000
_cell.angle_alpha   90.00
_cell.angle_beta   90.00
_cell.angle_gamma   90.00
#
_symmetry.space_group_name_H-M   'P 1'
#
loop_
_entity.id
_entity.type
_entity.pdbx_description
1 polymer ?
#
loop_
_entity_poly.entity_id
_entity_poly.type
_entity_poly.pdbx_seq_one_letter_code
_entity_poly.pdbx_strand_id
1 'polypeptide(L)' 'MLTPLVACDPSTDAQVLWHIAREAPELRRWLVANPRADAELLEFVSQQGGPGVRRALEVLLRSLDDG' A
#
# COMPACT_ATOMS: atom_id res chain seq x y z
N MET A 1 13.87 9.35 5.46
CA MET A 1 13.34 8.18 6.20
C MET A 1 11.99 7.82 5.61
N LEU A 2 11.69 6.52 5.45
CA LEU A 2 10.38 6.05 5.03
C LEU A 2 9.43 6.07 6.23
N THR A 3 8.20 6.54 6.05
CA THR A 3 7.20 6.66 7.12
C THR A 3 5.81 6.28 6.59
N PRO A 4 4.83 6.00 7.47
CA PRO A 4 3.44 5.81 7.06
C PRO A 4 2.89 6.98 6.25
N LEU A 5 3.24 8.22 6.64
CA LEU A 5 2.80 9.43 5.91
C LEU A 5 3.33 9.43 4.48
N VAL A 6 4.62 9.15 4.28
CA VAL A 6 5.19 9.02 2.91
C VAL A 6 4.51 7.89 2.14
N ALA A 7 4.25 6.75 2.79
CA ALA A 7 3.65 5.59 2.15
C ALA A 7 2.21 5.81 1.66
N CYS A 8 1.42 6.68 2.30
CA CYS A 8 0.04 6.99 1.86
C CYS A 8 -0.12 8.37 1.18
N ASP A 9 0.94 9.17 1.07
CA ASP A 9 0.90 10.49 0.43
C ASP A 9 0.68 10.36 -1.10
N PRO A 10 -0.33 11.04 -1.67
CA PRO A 10 -0.63 11.01 -3.10
C PRO A 10 0.40 11.72 -3.98
N SER A 11 1.38 12.42 -3.40
CA SER A 11 2.50 13.03 -4.11
C SER A 11 3.75 12.14 -4.16
N THR A 12 3.76 11.01 -3.43
CA THR A 12 4.89 10.09 -3.41
C THR A 12 5.08 9.41 -4.77
N ASP A 13 6.31 9.43 -5.25
CA ASP A 13 6.69 8.84 -6.53
C ASP A 13 6.57 7.30 -6.51
N ALA A 14 6.16 6.71 -7.64
CA ALA A 14 5.99 5.28 -7.79
C ALA A 14 7.25 4.49 -7.43
N GLN A 15 8.45 4.99 -7.75
CA GLN A 15 9.72 4.33 -7.39
C GLN A 15 9.90 4.23 -5.87
N VAL A 16 9.48 5.25 -5.13
CA VAL A 16 9.51 5.24 -3.66
C VAL A 16 8.50 4.25 -3.11
N LEU A 17 7.30 4.16 -3.70
CA LEU A 17 6.29 3.18 -3.30
C LEU A 17 6.78 1.74 -3.51
N TRP A 18 7.42 1.46 -4.65
CA TRP A 18 8.04 0.17 -4.93
C TRP A 18 9.21 -0.15 -3.99
N HIS A 19 10.01 0.86 -3.62
CA HIS A 19 11.06 0.70 -2.63
C HIS A 19 10.49 0.32 -1.25
N ILE A 20 9.41 0.98 -0.82
CA ILE A 20 8.69 0.63 0.42
C ILE A 20 8.15 -0.80 0.34
N ALA A 21 7.54 -1.19 -0.78
CA ALA A 21 6.97 -2.52 -0.94
C ALA A 21 8.01 -3.63 -0.78
N ARG A 22 9.24 -3.41 -1.28
CA ARG A 22 10.32 -4.40 -1.21
C ARG A 22 11.04 -4.40 0.13
N GLU A 23 11.36 -3.22 0.65
CA GLU A 23 12.34 -3.09 1.74
C GLU A 23 11.72 -2.79 3.12
N ALA A 24 10.44 -2.43 3.20
CA ALA A 24 9.77 -2.04 4.45
C ALA A 24 8.43 -2.78 4.69
N PRO A 25 8.46 -4.07 5.08
CA PRO A 25 7.25 -4.88 5.30
C PRO A 25 6.21 -4.26 6.24
N GLU A 26 6.65 -3.55 7.28
CA GLU A 26 5.82 -2.85 8.26
C GLU A 26 5.05 -1.66 7.68
N LEU A 27 5.49 -1.13 6.54
CA LEU A 27 4.86 0.01 5.88
C LEU A 27 3.89 -0.39 4.76
N ARG A 28 3.96 -1.63 4.26
CA ARG A 28 3.14 -2.11 3.12
C ARG A 28 1.64 -1.90 3.29
N ARG A 29 1.12 -2.01 4.52
CA ARG A 29 -0.31 -1.78 4.81
C ARG A 29 -0.79 -0.37 4.46
N TRP A 30 0.12 0.61 4.44
CA TRP A 30 -0.20 2.00 4.12
C TRP A 30 -0.20 2.24 2.61
N LEU A 31 0.53 1.44 1.83
CA LEU A 31 0.50 1.49 0.36
C LEU A 31 -0.91 1.19 -0.17
N VAL A 32 -1.67 0.33 0.52
CA VAL A 32 -3.06 0.02 0.19
C VAL A 32 -3.97 1.26 0.19
N ALA A 33 -3.64 2.26 1.02
CA ALA A 33 -4.39 3.51 1.10
C ALA A 33 -3.82 4.61 0.19
N ASN A 34 -2.74 4.35 -0.55
CA ASN A 34 -2.12 5.36 -1.40
C ASN A 34 -2.85 5.45 -2.75
N PRO A 35 -3.41 6.61 -3.15
CA PRO A 35 -4.07 6.77 -4.44
C PRO A 35 -3.16 6.61 -5.66
N ARG A 36 -1.84 6.71 -5.49
CA ARG A 36 -0.85 6.44 -6.54
C ARG A 36 -0.42 4.98 -6.62
N ALA A 37 -0.82 4.14 -5.67
CA ALA A 37 -0.54 2.72 -5.76
C ALA A 37 -1.39 2.12 -6.88
N ASP A 38 -0.73 1.68 -7.94
CA ASP A 38 -1.37 1.03 -9.07
C ASP A 38 -1.71 -0.44 -8.76
N ALA A 39 -2.42 -1.07 -9.68
CA ALA A 39 -2.86 -2.45 -9.52
C ALA A 39 -1.67 -3.43 -9.36
N GLU A 40 -0.57 -3.20 -10.09
CA GLU A 40 0.62 -4.06 -10.03
C GLU A 40 1.28 -3.99 -8.64
N LEU A 41 1.44 -2.78 -8.09
CA LEU A 41 1.96 -2.59 -6.76
C LEU A 41 1.06 -3.21 -5.68
N LEU A 42 -0.25 -3.02 -5.79
CA LEU A 42 -1.22 -3.58 -4.83
C LEU A 42 -1.25 -5.11 -4.90
N GLU A 43 -1.17 -5.68 -6.10
CA GLU A 43 -1.04 -7.13 -6.29
C GLU A 43 0.25 -7.65 -5.64
N PHE A 44 1.39 -7.01 -5.90
CA PHE A 44 2.66 -7.38 -5.27
C PHE A 44 2.57 -7.34 -3.74
N VAL A 45 2.01 -6.26 -3.17
CA VAL A 45 1.80 -6.12 -1.73
C VAL A 45 0.87 -7.21 -1.20
N SER A 46 -0.17 -7.59 -1.93
CA SER A 46 -1.09 -8.67 -1.54
C SER A 46 -0.39 -10.03 -1.44
N GLN A 47 0.52 -10.32 -2.37
CA GLN A 47 1.26 -11.58 -2.43
C GLN A 47 2.37 -11.64 -1.37
N GLN A 48 3.12 -10.54 -1.20
CA GLN A 48 4.20 -10.48 -0.21
C GLN A 48 3.70 -10.35 1.23
N GLY A 49 2.47 -9.84 1.41
CA GLY A 49 1.87 -9.62 2.71
C GLY A 49 2.67 -8.64 3.58
N GLY A 50 2.50 -8.75 4.89
CA GLY A 50 3.10 -7.87 5.89
C GLY A 50 2.10 -7.56 7.01
N PRO A 51 2.56 -7.00 8.14
CA PRO A 51 1.69 -6.67 9.25
C PRO A 51 0.52 -5.78 8.82
N GLY A 52 -0.71 -6.30 8.95
CA GLY A 52 -1.93 -5.54 8.65
C GLY A 52 -2.31 -5.38 7.17
N VAL A 53 -1.51 -5.90 6.22
CA VAL A 53 -1.79 -5.77 4.77
C VAL A 53 -3.13 -6.38 4.39
N ARG A 54 -3.38 -7.64 4.79
CA ARG A 54 -4.67 -8.31 4.53
C ARG A 54 -5.86 -7.50 5.01
N ARG A 55 -5.78 -6.96 6.24
CA ARG A 55 -6.85 -6.17 6.81
C ARG A 55 -7.06 -4.86 6.06
N ALA A 56 -5.98 -4.21 5.63
CA ALA A 56 -6.07 -2.99 4.84
C ALA A 56 -6.75 -3.25 3.49
N LEU A 57 -6.39 -4.34 2.80
CA LEU A 57 -7.00 -4.73 1.52
C LEU A 57 -8.50 -5.05 1.67
N GLU A 58 -8.89 -5.79 2.73
CA GLU A 58 -10.31 -6.04 3.02
C GLU A 58 -11.11 -4.75 3.21
N VAL A 59 -10.54 -3.75 3.89
CA VAL A 59 -11.19 -2.44 4.09
C VAL A 59 -11.31 -1.69 2.78
N LEU A 60 -10.24 -1.65 1.97
CA LEU A 60 -10.26 -1.03 0.65
C LEU A 60 -11.34 -1.65 -0.23
N LEU A 61 -11.37 -2.97 -0.36
CA LEU A 61 -12.35 -3.68 -1.19
C LEU A 61 -13.79 -3.41 -0.75
N ARG A 62 -14.07 -3.45 0.56
CA ARG A 62 -15.40 -3.08 1.08
C ARG A 62 -15.80 -1.65 0.71
N SER A 63 -14.86 -0.71 0.77
CA SER A 63 -15.15 0.68 0.38
C SER A 63 -15.44 0.87 -1.11
N LEU A 64 -15.00 -0.06 -1.96
CA LEU A 64 -15.35 -0.09 -3.39
C LEU A 64 -16.72 -0.72 -3.63
N ASP A 65 -17.11 -1.70 -2.81
CA ASP A 65 -18.42 -2.36 -2.88
C ASP A 65 -19.57 -1.48 -2.34
N ASP A 66 -19.26 -0.58 -1.41
CA ASP A 66 -20.21 0.35 -0.77
C ASP A 66 -20.45 1.65 -1.58
N GLY A 67 -19.82 1.80 -2.75
CA GLY A 67 -19.79 3.03 -3.58
C GLY A 67 -20.67 3.04 -4.82
#